data_AF-A0A8J9V4G0-F1
#
_entry.id   AF-A0A8J9V4G0-F1
#
_cell.length_a   1.000
_cell.length_b   1.000
_cell.length_c   1.000
_cell.angle_alpha   90.00
_cell.angle_beta   90.00
_cell.angle_gamma   90.00
#
_symmetry.space_group_name_H-M   'P 1'
#
loop_
_entity.id
_entity.type
_entity.pdbx_description
1 polymer ?
#
loop_
_entity_poly.entity_id
_entity_poly.type
_entity_poly.pdbx_seq_one_letter_code
_entity_poly.pdbx_strand_id
1 'polypeptide(L)'
;MYSFGVINYKNSDIKRIDVKTRKLLAIKKAHQQKADVDRIYLPIAMGGRGLINLENLYKAHILKYKQYLEHKNDYLIEAIAQHDQNRRKYSIYKEAEEIEKELRLAPGKDHTKIEIKNSIIKKQNEAWRNKNLHGQFPKKVLDLANVDKELTFKWLKKQPISPTLESSLFAIQDQAVLTRQHERDILKRNIDGK
;
A
#
# COMPACT_ATOMS: atom_id res chain seq x y z
N MET A 1 -11.97 -7.10 -15.62
CA MET A 1 -10.79 -7.88 -16.04
C MET A 1 -9.62 -6.91 -16.17
N TYR A 2 -8.49 -7.17 -15.51
CA TYR A 2 -7.30 -6.31 -15.61
C TYR A 2 -6.36 -6.88 -16.67
N SER A 3 -5.77 -6.05 -17.52
CA SER A 3 -4.90 -6.45 -18.65
C SER A 3 -3.41 -6.53 -18.30
N PHE A 4 -3.07 -6.61 -17.00
CA PHE A 4 -1.68 -6.66 -16.54
C PHE A 4 -0.97 -7.91 -17.03
N GLY A 5 0.25 -7.76 -17.54
CA GLY A 5 1.05 -8.85 -18.13
C GLY A 5 0.67 -9.20 -19.57
N VAL A 6 -0.50 -8.77 -20.06
CA VAL A 6 -0.86 -8.86 -21.49
C VAL A 6 -0.42 -7.59 -22.22
N ILE A 7 -0.75 -6.44 -21.63
CA ILE A 7 -0.23 -5.14 -22.08
C ILE A 7 1.00 -4.81 -21.25
N ASN A 8 2.05 -4.34 -21.92
CA ASN A 8 3.27 -3.91 -21.26
C ASN A 8 3.06 -2.55 -20.58
N TYR A 9 2.70 -2.57 -19.30
CA TYR A 9 2.63 -1.38 -18.47
C TYR A 9 4.00 -1.07 -17.90
N LYS A 10 4.55 0.10 -18.18
CA LYS A 10 5.77 0.53 -17.50
C LYS A 10 5.46 0.80 -16.04
N ASN A 11 6.33 0.34 -15.14
CA ASN A 11 6.24 0.64 -13.70
C ASN A 11 6.14 2.15 -13.41
N SER A 12 6.78 2.99 -14.22
CA SER A 12 6.66 4.46 -14.14
C SER A 12 5.24 4.96 -14.39
N ASP A 13 4.50 4.33 -15.32
CA ASP A 13 3.15 4.72 -15.67
C ASP A 13 2.16 4.36 -14.57
N ILE A 14 2.31 3.16 -13.98
CA ILE A 14 1.54 2.72 -12.80
C ILE A 14 1.75 3.69 -11.64
N LYS A 15 3.01 4.04 -11.34
CA LYS A 15 3.36 5.01 -10.30
C LYS A 15 2.81 6.41 -10.59
N ARG A 16 2.78 6.83 -11.86
CA ARG A 16 2.20 8.12 -12.27
C ARG A 16 0.70 8.16 -12.02
N ILE A 17 -0.03 7.07 -12.28
CA ILE A 17 -1.47 6.99 -11.98
C ILE A 17 -1.70 7.08 -10.47
N ASP A 18 -0.88 6.40 -9.67
CA ASP A 18 -0.94 6.48 -8.21
C ASP A 18 -0.72 7.93 -7.70
N VAL A 19 0.33 8.60 -8.20
CA VAL A 19 0.61 10.00 -7.88
C VAL A 19 -0.56 10.90 -8.25
N LYS A 20 -1.18 10.72 -9.44
CA LYS A 20 -2.36 11.48 -9.86
C LYS A 20 -3.55 11.24 -8.92
N THR A 21 -3.75 10.00 -8.49
CA THR A 21 -4.80 9.63 -7.53
C THR A 21 -4.60 10.36 -6.20
N ARG A 22 -3.37 10.35 -5.65
CA ARG A 22 -3.05 11.07 -4.41
C ARG A 22 -3.19 12.59 -4.55
N LYS A 23 -2.78 13.16 -5.68
CA LYS A 23 -3.00 14.59 -5.98
C LYS A 23 -4.49 14.93 -6.01
N LEU A 24 -5.32 14.09 -6.63
CA LEU A 24 -6.77 14.28 -6.65
C LEU A 24 -7.36 14.22 -5.23
N LEU A 25 -6.93 13.25 -4.40
CA LEU A 25 -7.34 13.17 -3.00
C LEU A 25 -6.95 14.44 -2.23
N ALA A 26 -5.75 14.97 -2.45
CA ALA A 26 -5.30 16.23 -1.83
C ALA A 26 -6.14 17.43 -2.28
N ILE A 27 -6.40 17.59 -3.59
CA ILE A 27 -7.24 18.66 -4.15
C ILE A 27 -8.65 18.62 -3.55
N LYS A 28 -9.20 17.41 -3.37
CA LYS A 28 -10.52 17.21 -2.76
C LYS A 28 -10.52 17.24 -1.22
N LYS A 29 -9.39 17.65 -0.61
CA LYS A 29 -9.18 17.66 0.86
C LYS A 29 -9.44 16.30 1.53
N ALA A 30 -9.40 15.21 0.76
CA ALA A 30 -9.58 13.85 1.23
C ALA A 30 -8.26 13.23 1.71
N HIS A 31 -7.13 13.91 1.54
CA HIS A 31 -5.83 13.54 2.10
C HIS A 31 -5.01 14.80 2.39
N GLN A 32 -4.34 14.85 3.54
CA GLN A 32 -3.47 15.96 3.93
C GLN A 32 -2.04 15.70 3.42
N GLN A 33 -1.37 16.71 2.88
CA GLN A 33 -0.08 16.53 2.18
C GLN A 33 1.05 15.95 3.04
N LYS A 34 1.03 16.18 4.36
CA LYS A 34 2.02 15.66 5.32
C LYS A 34 1.62 14.34 5.97
N ALA A 35 0.38 13.88 5.74
CA ALA A 35 -0.12 12.63 6.32
C ALA A 35 0.53 11.42 5.66
N ASP A 36 0.40 10.27 6.30
CA ASP A 36 1.02 9.04 5.84
C ASP A 36 0.34 8.51 4.57
N VAL A 37 1.13 8.22 3.54
CA VAL A 37 0.63 7.70 2.27
C VAL A 37 0.30 6.21 2.35
N ASP A 38 1.03 5.42 3.14
CA ASP A 38 0.82 3.98 3.24
C ASP A 38 -0.54 3.66 3.89
N ARG A 39 -0.97 4.51 4.83
CA ARG A 39 -2.30 4.43 5.45
C ARG A 39 -3.47 4.56 4.47
N ILE A 40 -3.28 5.17 3.30
CA ILE A 40 -4.32 5.23 2.26
C ILE A 40 -4.69 3.81 1.82
N TYR A 41 -3.69 2.94 1.69
CA TYR A 41 -3.85 1.60 1.12
C TYR A 41 -3.99 0.48 2.15
N LEU A 42 -3.54 0.73 3.39
CA LEU A 42 -3.70 -0.22 4.49
C LEU A 42 -5.19 -0.53 4.73
N PRO A 43 -5.55 -1.78 5.12
CA PRO A 43 -6.91 -2.12 5.47
C PRO A 43 -7.44 -1.28 6.64
N ILE A 44 -8.74 -1.00 6.64
CA ILE A 44 -9.43 -0.26 7.71
C ILE A 44 -9.22 -0.93 9.08
N ALA A 45 -9.28 -2.27 9.13
CA ALA A 45 -9.06 -3.04 10.36
C ALA A 45 -7.65 -2.88 10.96
N MET A 46 -6.68 -2.43 10.16
CA MET A 46 -5.29 -2.18 10.59
C MET A 46 -4.98 -0.69 10.74
N GLY A 47 -6.00 0.18 10.72
CA GLY A 47 -5.84 1.62 10.84
C GLY A 47 -5.50 2.34 9.55
N GLY A 48 -5.72 1.71 8.39
CA GLY A 48 -5.69 2.38 7.10
C GLY A 48 -7.08 2.81 6.60
N ARG A 49 -7.17 3.11 5.31
CA ARG A 49 -8.38 3.60 4.62
C ARG A 49 -8.93 2.61 3.57
N GLY A 50 -8.18 1.56 3.26
CA GLY A 50 -8.62 0.47 2.40
C GLY A 50 -8.67 0.77 0.90
N LEU A 51 -8.04 1.85 0.42
CA LEU A 51 -7.95 2.11 -1.01
C LEU A 51 -7.10 1.04 -1.70
N ILE A 52 -7.49 0.62 -2.89
CA ILE A 52 -6.69 -0.33 -3.67
C ILE A 52 -5.46 0.40 -4.24
N ASN A 53 -4.27 -0.10 -3.94
CA ASN A 53 -3.04 0.35 -4.59
C ASN A 53 -2.87 -0.37 -5.93
N LEU A 54 -2.72 0.39 -7.02
CA LEU A 54 -2.56 -0.15 -8.36
C LEU A 54 -1.28 -0.98 -8.52
N GLU A 55 -0.19 -0.58 -7.87
CA GLU A 55 1.08 -1.31 -7.87
C GLU A 55 0.94 -2.66 -7.15
N ASN A 56 0.23 -2.70 -6.02
CA ASN A 56 -0.03 -3.96 -5.31
C ASN A 56 -0.93 -4.89 -6.12
N LEU A 57 -1.93 -4.33 -6.81
CA LEU A 57 -2.81 -5.09 -7.69
C LEU A 57 -2.02 -5.66 -8.88
N TYR A 58 -1.13 -4.87 -9.48
CA TYR A 58 -0.22 -5.30 -10.53
C TYR A 58 0.64 -6.48 -10.06
N LYS A 59 1.32 -6.33 -8.92
CA LYS A 59 2.17 -7.37 -8.33
C LYS A 59 1.42 -8.68 -8.10
N ALA A 60 0.23 -8.59 -7.49
CA ALA A 60 -0.60 -9.76 -7.26
C ALA A 60 -1.04 -10.43 -8.57
N HIS A 61 -1.32 -9.65 -9.61
CA HIS A 61 -1.72 -10.18 -10.92
C HIS A 61 -0.55 -10.87 -11.62
N ILE A 62 0.66 -10.31 -11.60
CA ILE A 62 1.85 -10.92 -12.19
C ILE A 62 2.15 -12.29 -11.56
N LEU A 63 2.09 -12.39 -10.23
CA LEU A 63 2.27 -13.67 -9.53
C LEU A 63 1.21 -14.70 -9.94
N LYS A 64 -0.07 -14.31 -9.96
CA LYS A 64 -1.15 -15.21 -10.39
C LYS A 64 -1.05 -15.58 -11.87
N TYR A 65 -0.50 -14.70 -12.70
CA TYR A 65 -0.32 -14.96 -14.12
C TYR A 65 0.81 -15.97 -14.35
N LYS A 66 1.95 -15.84 -13.65
CA LYS A 66 2.99 -16.88 -13.64
C LYS A 66 2.40 -18.26 -13.28
N GLN A 67 1.68 -18.35 -12.17
CA GLN A 67 1.05 -19.61 -11.74
C GLN A 67 0.08 -20.17 -12.79
N TYR A 68 -0.68 -19.29 -13.44
CA TYR A 68 -1.58 -19.68 -14.52
C TYR A 68 -0.83 -20.29 -15.72
N LEU A 69 0.31 -19.71 -16.11
CA LEU A 69 1.14 -20.23 -17.20
C LEU A 69 1.79 -21.57 -16.83
N GLU A 70 2.08 -21.82 -15.55
CA GLU A 70 2.69 -23.07 -15.07
C GLU A 70 1.69 -24.23 -14.94
N HIS A 71 0.41 -23.96 -14.66
CA HIS A 71 -0.57 -25.00 -14.32
C HIS A 71 -1.53 -25.37 -15.47
N LYS A 72 -1.58 -24.58 -16.54
CA LYS A 72 -2.49 -24.87 -17.65
C LYS A 72 -1.79 -25.64 -18.76
N ASN A 73 -2.27 -26.86 -18.98
CA ASN A 73 -1.80 -27.77 -20.02
C ASN A 73 -2.53 -27.50 -21.35
N ASP A 74 -2.26 -26.35 -21.96
CA ASP A 74 -2.65 -26.04 -23.33
C ASP A 74 -1.38 -25.77 -24.13
N TYR A 75 -1.27 -26.35 -25.32
CA TYR A 75 -0.15 -26.13 -26.24
C TYR A 75 0.18 -24.65 -26.44
N LEU A 76 -0.86 -23.80 -26.55
CA LEU A 76 -0.65 -22.36 -26.71
C LEU A 76 -0.04 -21.72 -25.46
N ILE A 77 -0.43 -22.18 -24.28
CA ILE A 77 0.07 -21.66 -23.00
C ILE A 77 1.51 -22.10 -22.76
N GLU A 78 1.85 -23.34 -23.10
CA GLU A 78 3.23 -23.84 -23.05
C GLU A 78 4.15 -23.03 -23.98
N ALA A 79 3.70 -22.75 -25.21
CA ALA A 79 4.44 -21.91 -26.15
C ALA A 79 4.65 -20.48 -25.61
N ILE A 80 3.61 -19.89 -24.99
CA ILE A 80 3.70 -18.58 -24.34
C ILE A 80 4.68 -18.61 -23.17
N ALA A 81 4.63 -19.64 -22.33
CA ALA A 81 5.51 -19.79 -21.17
C ALA A 81 6.99 -19.87 -21.60
N GLN A 82 7.30 -20.72 -22.58
CA GLN A 82 8.66 -20.84 -23.14
C GLN A 82 9.14 -19.53 -23.74
N HIS A 83 8.28 -18.85 -24.51
CA HIS A 83 8.63 -17.57 -25.11
C HIS A 83 8.88 -16.48 -24.06
N ASP A 84 8.06 -16.41 -23.00
CA ASP A 84 8.22 -15.41 -21.94
C ASP A 84 9.49 -15.64 -21.11
N GLN A 85 9.83 -16.89 -20.79
CA GLN A 85 11.08 -17.23 -20.09
C GLN A 85 12.33 -16.76 -20.88
N ASN A 86 12.29 -16.88 -22.21
CA ASN A 86 13.36 -16.44 -23.10
C ASN A 86 13.43 -14.91 -23.27
N ARG A 87 12.40 -14.15 -22.86
CA ARG A 87 12.42 -12.69 -22.97
C ARG A 87 13.48 -12.07 -22.06
N ARG A 88 14.24 -11.12 -22.63
CA ARG A 88 15.24 -10.35 -21.87
C ARG A 88 14.62 -9.26 -20.99
N LYS A 89 13.51 -8.65 -21.41
CA LYS A 89 12.82 -7.55 -20.73
C LYS A 89 11.33 -7.83 -20.66
N TYR A 90 10.68 -7.32 -19.61
CA TYR A 90 9.23 -7.43 -19.41
C TYR A 90 8.74 -8.88 -19.44
N SER A 91 9.54 -9.79 -18.87
CA SER A 91 9.14 -11.19 -18.68
C SER A 91 8.34 -11.28 -17.39
N ILE A 92 7.18 -11.93 -17.48
CA ILE A 92 6.30 -12.22 -16.35
C ILE A 92 7.05 -13.07 -15.32
N TYR A 93 7.82 -14.07 -15.76
CA TYR A 93 8.60 -14.93 -14.85
C TYR A 93 9.64 -14.13 -14.05
N LYS A 94 10.45 -13.31 -14.74
CA LYS A 94 11.48 -12.49 -14.07
C LYS A 94 10.88 -11.45 -13.13
N GLU A 95 9.81 -10.78 -13.55
CA GLU A 95 9.11 -9.83 -12.69
C GLU A 95 8.46 -10.52 -11.48
N ALA A 96 7.87 -11.70 -11.67
CA ALA A 96 7.29 -12.49 -10.58
C ALA A 96 8.37 -12.89 -9.55
N GLU A 97 9.56 -13.32 -9.99
CA GLU A 97 10.67 -13.63 -9.08
C GLU A 97 11.14 -12.41 -8.28
N GLU A 98 11.24 -11.23 -8.92
CA GLU A 98 11.55 -9.99 -8.22
C GLU A 98 10.49 -9.64 -7.18
N ILE A 99 9.21 -9.84 -7.50
CA ILE A 99 8.08 -9.60 -6.59
C ILE A 99 8.08 -10.62 -5.44
N GLU A 100 8.33 -11.90 -5.70
CA GLU A 100 8.45 -12.94 -4.68
C GLU A 100 9.54 -12.57 -3.65
N LYS A 101 10.71 -12.13 -4.13
CA LYS A 101 11.80 -11.61 -3.29
C LYS A 101 11.38 -10.37 -2.51
N GLU A 102 10.75 -9.41 -3.19
CA GLU A 102 10.27 -8.16 -2.58
C GLU A 102 9.27 -8.41 -1.43
N LEU A 103 8.37 -9.38 -1.61
CA LEU A 103 7.33 -9.75 -0.66
C LEU A 103 7.76 -10.82 0.35
N ARG A 104 9.01 -11.29 0.26
CA ARG A 104 9.57 -12.38 1.08
C ARG A 104 8.70 -13.64 1.04
N LEU A 105 8.18 -13.96 -0.15
CA LEU A 105 7.40 -15.17 -0.42
C LEU A 105 8.35 -16.35 -0.71
N ALA A 106 7.88 -17.58 -0.47
CA ALA A 106 8.68 -18.78 -0.71
C ALA A 106 8.86 -19.00 -2.22
N PRO A 107 10.10 -19.01 -2.73
CA PRO A 107 10.34 -19.08 -4.17
C PRO A 107 9.87 -20.41 -4.74
N GLY A 108 9.30 -20.37 -5.96
CA GLY A 108 8.89 -21.56 -6.70
C GLY A 108 7.70 -22.30 -6.10
N LYS A 109 6.95 -21.68 -5.17
CA LYS A 109 5.69 -22.20 -4.67
C LYS A 109 4.53 -21.38 -5.18
N ASP A 110 3.42 -22.07 -5.39
CA ASP A 110 2.15 -21.42 -5.59
C ASP A 110 1.69 -20.70 -4.33
N HIS A 111 1.25 -19.48 -4.53
CA HIS A 111 0.76 -18.59 -3.50
C HIS A 111 -0.73 -18.33 -3.71
N THR A 112 -1.49 -18.52 -2.63
CA THR A 112 -2.89 -18.15 -2.63
C THR A 112 -3.05 -16.63 -2.71
N LYS A 113 -4.21 -16.17 -3.19
CA LYS A 113 -4.53 -14.73 -3.22
C LYS A 113 -4.47 -14.11 -1.82
N ILE A 114 -4.78 -14.90 -0.78
CA ILE A 114 -4.75 -14.47 0.62
C ILE A 114 -3.31 -14.28 1.09
N GLU A 115 -2.41 -15.22 0.79
CA GLU A 115 -0.98 -15.10 1.13
C GLU A 115 -0.34 -13.86 0.52
N ILE A 116 -0.55 -13.64 -0.78
CA ILE A 116 -0.02 -12.47 -1.49
C ILE A 116 -0.57 -11.17 -0.86
N LYS A 117 -1.87 -11.14 -0.56
CA LYS A 117 -2.48 -9.98 0.09
C LYS A 117 -1.89 -9.73 1.48
N ASN A 118 -1.69 -10.78 2.26
CA ASN A 118 -1.14 -10.68 3.62
C ASN A 118 0.32 -10.22 3.61
N SER A 119 1.15 -10.69 2.68
CA SER A 119 2.55 -10.25 2.57
C SER A 119 2.65 -8.77 2.18
N ILE A 120 1.81 -8.31 1.23
CA ILE A 120 1.69 -6.90 0.86
C ILE A 120 1.28 -6.05 2.07
N ILE A 121 0.22 -6.44 2.78
CA ILE A 121 -0.28 -5.71 3.96
C ILE A 121 0.80 -5.66 5.05
N LYS A 122 1.48 -6.78 5.30
CA LYS A 122 2.57 -6.86 6.29
C LYS A 122 3.67 -5.86 5.94
N LYS A 123 4.14 -5.85 4.70
CA LYS A 123 5.17 -4.92 4.22
C LYS A 123 4.75 -3.45 4.38
N GLN A 124 3.52 -3.11 4.01
CA GLN A 124 3.01 -1.74 4.16
C GLN A 124 2.88 -1.32 5.63
N ASN A 125 2.42 -2.23 6.50
CA ASN A 125 2.30 -1.98 7.93
C ASN A 125 3.68 -1.79 8.58
N GLU A 126 4.68 -2.60 8.18
CA GLU A 126 6.08 -2.41 8.60
C GLU A 126 6.62 -1.04 8.14
N ALA A 127 6.39 -0.65 6.89
CA ALA A 127 6.82 0.64 6.35
C ALA A 127 6.22 1.83 7.13
N TRP A 128 4.92 1.77 7.43
CA TRP A 128 4.25 2.80 8.24
C TRP A 128 4.79 2.83 9.68
N ARG A 129 4.88 1.68 10.34
CA ARG A 129 5.36 1.56 11.73
C ARG A 129 6.81 2.02 11.90
N ASN A 130 7.66 1.83 10.89
CA ASN A 130 9.07 2.18 10.95
C ASN A 130 9.34 3.67 10.74
N LYS A 131 8.34 4.48 10.33
CA LYS A 131 8.50 5.94 10.24
C LYS A 131 8.65 6.55 11.62
N ASN A 132 9.61 7.47 11.76
CA ASN A 132 9.93 8.11 13.04
C ASN A 132 8.75 8.86 13.66
N LEU A 133 7.98 9.58 12.82
CA LEU A 133 6.87 10.41 13.24
C LEU A 133 5.52 9.66 13.11
N HIS A 134 5.15 9.27 11.90
CA HIS A 134 3.88 8.58 11.61
C HIS A 134 3.73 7.24 12.34
N GLY A 135 4.86 6.54 12.57
CA GLY A 135 4.88 5.26 13.28
C GLY A 135 4.69 5.36 14.79
N GLN A 136 4.65 6.58 15.37
CA GLN A 136 4.38 6.76 16.79
C GLN A 136 2.95 6.32 17.16
N PHE A 137 1.96 6.60 16.31
CA PHE A 137 0.58 6.21 16.56
C PHE A 137 0.41 4.69 16.72
N PRO A 138 0.85 3.83 15.78
CA PRO A 138 0.74 2.40 15.98
C PRO A 138 1.54 1.91 17.19
N LYS A 139 2.75 2.44 17.42
CA LYS A 139 3.63 2.02 18.53
C LYS A 139 3.14 2.43 19.92
N LYS A 140 2.64 3.65 20.07
CA LYS A 140 2.28 4.25 21.38
C LYS A 140 0.80 4.18 21.71
N VAL A 141 -0.07 4.06 20.69
CA VAL A 141 -1.52 4.02 20.89
C VAL A 141 -2.06 2.64 20.58
N LEU A 142 -1.82 2.11 19.38
CA LEU A 142 -2.47 0.85 18.97
C LEU A 142 -1.89 -0.39 19.66
N ASP A 143 -0.61 -0.38 20.05
CA ASP A 143 0.04 -1.53 20.68
C ASP A 143 -0.12 -1.57 22.20
N LEU A 144 -0.88 -0.63 22.80
CA LEU A 144 -1.26 -0.69 24.21
C LEU A 144 -2.21 -1.87 24.47
N ALA A 145 -1.97 -2.62 25.55
CA ALA A 145 -2.69 -3.85 25.85
C ALA A 145 -4.21 -3.66 26.05
N ASN A 146 -4.62 -2.46 26.47
CA ASN A 146 -6.02 -2.10 26.73
C ASN A 146 -6.74 -1.47 25.52
N VAL A 147 -6.08 -1.38 24.36
CA VAL A 147 -6.66 -0.78 23.16
C VAL A 147 -7.21 -1.86 22.24
N ASP A 148 -8.54 -1.90 22.10
CA ASP A 148 -9.21 -2.70 21.08
C ASP A 148 -9.07 -2.01 19.71
N LYS A 149 -8.23 -2.59 18.85
CA LYS A 149 -7.95 -2.08 17.50
C LYS A 149 -9.20 -2.08 16.62
N GLU A 150 -10.08 -3.07 16.75
CA GLU A 150 -11.28 -3.16 15.92
C GLU A 150 -12.30 -2.08 16.29
N LEU A 151 -12.52 -1.87 17.60
CA LEU A 151 -13.37 -0.77 18.09
C LEU A 151 -12.79 0.60 17.75
N THR A 152 -11.46 0.75 17.83
CA THR A 152 -10.75 2.00 17.52
C THR A 152 -11.04 2.53 16.11
N PHE A 153 -11.24 1.64 15.14
CA PHE A 153 -11.51 2.01 13.74
C PHE A 153 -12.97 1.80 13.31
N LYS A 154 -13.87 1.44 14.25
CA LYS A 154 -15.30 1.20 13.96
C LYS A 154 -16.00 2.43 13.39
N TRP A 155 -15.53 3.63 13.74
CA TRP A 155 -16.05 4.90 13.23
C TRP A 155 -15.89 5.03 11.70
N LEU A 156 -14.90 4.39 11.09
CA LEU A 156 -14.71 4.36 9.63
C LEU A 156 -15.74 3.49 8.90
N LYS A 157 -16.40 2.57 9.60
CA LYS A 157 -17.37 1.62 9.00
C LYS A 157 -18.83 2.03 9.19
N LYS A 158 -19.14 2.86 10.19
CA LYS A 158 -20.51 3.01 10.71
C LYS A 158 -21.29 4.22 10.17
N GLN A 159 -20.65 5.30 9.74
CA GLN A 159 -21.34 6.51 9.30
C GLN A 159 -20.62 7.19 8.12
N PRO A 160 -21.35 7.88 7.22
CA PRO A 160 -20.74 8.69 6.19
C PRO A 160 -20.04 9.88 6.84
N ILE A 161 -18.73 9.81 6.92
CA ILE A 161 -17.89 10.91 7.38
C ILE A 161 -17.39 11.67 6.17
N SER A 162 -17.39 13.00 6.25
CA SER A 162 -16.86 13.79 5.14
C SER A 162 -15.38 13.43 4.90
N PRO A 163 -14.93 13.30 3.65
CA PRO A 163 -13.54 12.95 3.36
C PRO A 163 -12.53 13.92 3.98
N THR A 164 -12.93 15.17 4.21
CA THR A 164 -12.13 16.20 4.89
C THR A 164 -12.00 15.99 6.39
N LEU A 165 -13.06 15.52 7.06
CA LEU A 165 -12.98 15.19 8.48
C LEU A 165 -12.12 13.94 8.67
N GLU A 166 -12.33 12.91 7.85
CA GLU A 166 -11.50 11.70 7.87
C GLU A 166 -10.02 12.04 7.65
N SER A 167 -9.70 12.86 6.65
CA SER A 167 -8.32 13.24 6.34
C SER A 167 -7.65 14.02 7.46
N SER A 168 -8.41 14.90 8.15
CA SER A 168 -7.94 15.65 9.30
C SER A 168 -7.65 14.74 10.51
N LEU A 169 -8.53 13.79 10.81
CA LEU A 169 -8.32 12.83 11.89
C LEU A 169 -7.09 11.96 11.64
N PHE A 170 -6.92 11.47 10.41
CA PHE A 170 -5.72 10.73 10.03
C PHE A 170 -4.46 11.59 10.17
N ALA A 171 -4.48 12.85 9.72
CA ALA A 171 -3.35 13.76 9.86
C ALA A 171 -2.98 14.02 11.33
N ILE A 172 -3.95 14.09 12.24
CA ILE A 172 -3.70 14.22 13.68
C ILE A 172 -3.00 12.95 14.21
N GLN A 173 -3.54 11.77 13.91
CA GLN A 173 -2.94 10.49 14.31
C GLN A 173 -1.51 10.35 13.77
N ASP A 174 -1.30 10.79 12.55
CA ASP A 174 -0.03 10.77 11.83
C ASP A 174 0.95 11.85 12.30
N GLN A 175 0.56 12.71 13.25
CA GLN A 175 1.32 13.88 13.70
C GLN A 175 1.72 14.82 12.55
N ALA A 176 0.90 14.85 11.50
CA ALA A 176 1.09 15.64 10.29
C ALA A 176 0.51 17.05 10.37
N VAL A 177 -0.14 17.40 11.49
CA VAL A 177 -0.66 18.74 11.78
C VAL A 177 0.45 19.61 12.35
N LEU A 178 0.45 20.89 11.98
CA LEU A 178 1.36 21.87 12.58
C LEU A 178 0.99 22.07 14.06
N THR A 179 1.88 21.65 14.95
CA THR A 179 1.80 21.93 16.38
C THR A 179 2.81 23.01 16.76
N ARG A 180 2.58 23.78 17.83
CA ARG A 180 3.56 24.77 18.32
C ARG A 180 4.93 24.13 18.58
N GLN A 181 4.93 22.91 19.11
CA GLN A 181 6.15 22.13 19.29
C GLN A 181 6.85 21.86 17.95
N HIS A 182 6.12 21.42 16.92
CA HIS A 182 6.70 21.22 15.58
C HIS A 182 7.24 22.53 15.00
N GLU A 183 6.53 23.63 15.17
CA GLU A 183 6.99 24.93 14.68
C GLU A 183 8.26 25.41 15.39
N ARG A 184 8.37 25.19 16.70
CA ARG A 184 9.56 25.53 17.50
C ARG A 184 10.73 24.58 17.23
N ASP A 185 10.51 23.28 17.34
CA ASP A 185 11.59 22.28 17.39
C ASP A 185 12.03 21.85 15.98
N ILE A 186 11.13 21.87 14.99
CA ILE A 186 11.42 21.45 13.60
C ILE A 186 11.55 22.64 12.66
N LEU A 187 10.58 23.58 12.66
CA LEU A 187 10.64 24.76 11.79
C LEU A 187 11.52 25.88 12.36
N LYS A 188 12.03 25.72 13.59
CA LYS A 188 12.90 26.70 14.29
C LYS A 188 12.31 28.11 14.32
N ARG A 189 10.98 28.21 14.42
CA ARG A 189 10.29 29.50 14.57
C ARG A 189 10.37 29.95 16.02
N ASN A 190 10.50 31.27 16.21
CA ASN A 190 10.52 31.85 17.54
C ASN A 190 9.09 31.94 18.07
N ILE A 191 8.67 30.92 18.82
CA ILE A 191 7.31 30.77 19.33
C ILE A 191 7.41 30.43 20.81
N ASP A 192 6.73 31.20 21.65
CA ASP A 192 6.71 30.99 23.09
C ASP A 192 6.08 29.63 23.42
N GLY A 193 6.87 28.78 24.06
CA GLY A 193 6.47 27.47 24.53
C GLY A 193 5.69 27.58 25.84
N LYS A 194 4.37 27.56 25.78
CA LYS A 194 3.56 27.01 26.87
C LYS A 194 3.15 25.60 26.49
#